data_AF-A0A3Z7BBT1-F1
#
_entry.id   AF-A0A3Z7BBT1-F1
#
_cell.length_a   1.000
_cell.length_b   1.000
_cell.length_c   1.000
_cell.angle_alpha   90.00
_cell.angle_beta   90.00
_cell.angle_gamma   90.00
#
_symmetry.space_group_name_H-M   'P 1'
#
loop_
_entity.id
_entity.type
_entity.pdbx_description
1 polymer ?
#
loop_
_entity_poly.entity_id
_entity_poly.type
_entity_poly.pdbx_seq_one_letter_code
_entity_poly.pdbx_strand_id
1 'polypeptide(L)'
;YVQNLLLAAENVEAFKKAIEHDIHKIVNAVKKVFPVDGKTPELATVIQFLKTWFETEHIDRGLLVKEWAKGNRVSAIQRTESGANAGGGNKTDRNPDYEHTLDTLDVEIAMATLPMDFNIYELPGSVYRRAKEIVKKKESPFKEWSAALRATPGILDYSRAAIFALIRSAHPEFYHYPGRLQGYINANLTETDHENPTEEALTAARHTPEKDAVEEANRQLAAARGEYVEGISDPNDPKWVKTGTSQPTT
;
A
#
# COMPACT_ATOMS: atom_id res chain seq x y z
N TYR A 1 0.29 -30.16 -17.13
CA TYR A 1 1.00 -28.99 -17.71
C TYR A 1 0.65 -28.73 -19.18
N VAL A 2 1.17 -29.53 -20.13
CA VAL A 2 1.05 -29.27 -21.59
C VAL A 2 -0.40 -29.17 -22.07
N GLN A 3 -1.28 -30.05 -21.59
CA GLN A 3 -2.71 -30.00 -21.90
C GLN A 3 -3.35 -28.65 -21.56
N ASN A 4 -3.09 -28.10 -20.36
CA ASN A 4 -3.66 -26.82 -19.95
C ASN A 4 -3.12 -25.66 -20.79
N LEU A 5 -1.84 -25.70 -21.20
CA LEU A 5 -1.28 -24.70 -22.10
C LEU A 5 -1.92 -24.74 -23.48
N LEU A 6 -2.09 -25.93 -24.07
CA LEU A 6 -2.75 -26.10 -25.37
C LEU A 6 -4.21 -25.64 -25.32
N LEU A 7 -4.95 -26.04 -24.28
CA LEU A 7 -6.33 -25.58 -24.08
C LEU A 7 -6.39 -24.06 -23.89
N ALA A 8 -5.47 -23.46 -23.14
CA ALA A 8 -5.43 -22.02 -22.96
C ALA A 8 -5.13 -21.28 -24.28
N ALA A 9 -4.19 -21.79 -25.08
CA ALA A 9 -3.87 -21.25 -26.40
C ALA A 9 -5.09 -21.25 -27.33
N GLU A 10 -5.88 -22.33 -27.33
CA GLU A 10 -7.14 -22.41 -28.09
C GLU A 10 -8.22 -21.42 -27.62
N ASN A 11 -8.19 -21.04 -26.34
CA ASN A 11 -9.17 -20.12 -25.75
C ASN A 11 -8.77 -18.64 -25.84
N VAL A 12 -7.53 -18.32 -26.24
CA VAL A 12 -7.03 -16.94 -26.33
C VAL A 12 -6.83 -16.54 -27.78
N GLU A 13 -7.73 -15.70 -28.29
CA GLU A 13 -7.77 -15.29 -29.69
C GLU A 13 -6.48 -14.59 -30.14
N ALA A 14 -5.86 -13.79 -29.27
CA ALA A 14 -4.58 -13.15 -29.55
C ALA A 14 -3.46 -14.17 -29.75
N PHE A 15 -3.48 -15.31 -29.03
CA PHE A 15 -2.51 -16.38 -29.22
C PHE A 15 -2.68 -17.03 -30.58
N LYS A 16 -3.91 -17.33 -30.99
CA LYS A 16 -4.22 -17.95 -32.30
C LYS A 16 -3.76 -17.10 -33.49
N LYS A 17 -3.76 -15.78 -33.32
CA LYS A 17 -3.32 -14.80 -34.34
C LYS A 17 -1.86 -14.39 -34.19
N ALA A 18 -1.16 -14.87 -33.16
CA ALA A 18 0.20 -14.47 -32.88
C ALA A 18 1.16 -15.03 -33.93
N ILE A 19 2.16 -14.23 -34.29
CA ILE A 19 3.28 -14.68 -35.13
C ILE A 19 4.18 -15.63 -34.34
N GLU A 20 4.94 -16.48 -35.03
CA GLU A 20 5.81 -17.49 -34.43
C GLU A 20 6.75 -16.93 -33.35
N HIS A 21 7.32 -15.74 -33.61
CA HIS A 21 8.16 -15.03 -32.66
C HIS A 21 7.44 -14.72 -31.33
N ASP A 22 6.18 -14.28 -31.39
CA ASP A 22 5.40 -13.96 -30.19
C ASP A 22 4.95 -15.22 -29.46
N ILE A 23 4.60 -16.29 -30.21
CA ILE A 23 4.33 -17.63 -29.66
C ILE A 23 5.54 -18.13 -28.88
N HIS A 24 6.75 -18.03 -29.45
CA HIS A 24 7.97 -18.43 -28.78
C HIS A 24 8.19 -17.66 -27.47
N LYS A 25 7.97 -16.33 -27.49
CA LYS A 25 8.11 -15.49 -26.30
C LYS A 25 7.09 -15.83 -25.20
N ILE A 26 5.82 -15.98 -25.54
CA ILE A 26 4.78 -16.29 -24.54
C ILE A 26 4.95 -17.70 -23.98
N VAL A 27 5.35 -18.69 -24.78
CA VAL A 27 5.64 -20.04 -24.27
C VAL A 27 6.80 -20.02 -23.28
N ASN A 28 7.87 -19.26 -23.55
CA ASN A 28 8.96 -19.08 -22.59
C ASN A 28 8.53 -18.31 -21.34
N ALA A 29 7.63 -17.32 -21.49
CA ALA A 29 7.05 -16.60 -20.36
C ALA A 29 6.21 -17.53 -19.46
N VAL A 30 5.35 -18.38 -20.05
CA VAL A 30 4.56 -19.39 -19.33
C VAL A 30 5.47 -20.34 -18.55
N LYS A 31 6.58 -20.81 -19.13
CA LYS A 31 7.55 -21.68 -18.44
C LYS A 31 8.22 -21.00 -17.23
N LYS A 32 8.44 -19.68 -17.31
CA LYS A 32 9.02 -18.91 -16.20
C LYS A 32 8.00 -18.70 -15.07
N VAL A 33 6.75 -18.39 -15.42
CA VAL A 33 5.68 -18.15 -14.43
C VAL A 33 5.19 -19.45 -13.81
N PHE A 34 5.09 -20.51 -14.62
CA PHE A 34 4.65 -21.84 -14.22
C PHE A 34 5.73 -22.85 -14.60
N PRO A 35 6.66 -23.17 -13.68
CA PRO A 35 7.69 -24.18 -13.92
C PRO A 35 7.07 -25.57 -14.20
N VAL A 36 7.69 -26.33 -15.10
CA VAL A 36 7.16 -27.63 -15.56
C VAL A 36 7.22 -28.70 -14.46
N ASP A 37 8.24 -28.61 -13.63
CA ASP A 37 8.48 -29.40 -12.42
C ASP A 37 7.67 -28.92 -11.21
N GLY A 38 6.97 -27.80 -11.33
CA GLY A 38 6.09 -27.25 -10.30
C GLY A 38 4.69 -27.85 -10.29
N LYS A 39 3.84 -27.30 -9.41
CA LYS A 39 2.40 -27.61 -9.39
C LYS A 39 1.79 -27.26 -10.75
N THR A 40 1.01 -28.18 -11.32
CA THR A 40 0.30 -27.89 -12.58
C THR A 40 -0.64 -26.70 -12.36
N PRO A 41 -0.50 -25.62 -13.14
CA PRO A 41 -1.36 -24.44 -13.01
C PRO A 41 -2.77 -24.75 -13.47
N GLU A 42 -3.75 -24.11 -12.84
CA GLU A 42 -5.15 -24.19 -13.23
C GLU A 42 -5.35 -23.58 -14.62
N LEU A 43 -6.24 -24.18 -15.42
CA LEU A 43 -6.51 -23.73 -16.79
C LEU A 43 -6.93 -22.25 -16.83
N ALA A 44 -7.81 -21.84 -15.92
CA ALA A 44 -8.28 -20.46 -15.82
C ALA A 44 -7.12 -19.47 -15.58
N THR A 45 -6.17 -19.82 -14.70
CA THR A 45 -4.99 -19.00 -14.42
C THR A 45 -4.06 -18.88 -15.63
N VAL A 46 -3.87 -19.96 -16.40
CA VAL A 46 -3.08 -19.91 -17.64
C VAL A 46 -3.76 -19.04 -18.69
N ILE A 47 -5.08 -19.18 -18.86
CA ILE A 47 -5.87 -18.32 -19.77
C ILE A 47 -5.75 -16.85 -19.37
N GLN A 48 -5.88 -16.54 -18.08
CA GLN A 48 -5.73 -15.18 -17.57
C GLN A 48 -4.35 -14.63 -17.89
N PHE A 49 -3.28 -15.38 -17.58
CA PHE A 49 -1.92 -14.96 -17.89
C PHE A 49 -1.70 -14.68 -19.38
N LEU A 50 -2.17 -15.57 -20.26
CA LEU A 50 -2.04 -15.39 -21.71
C LEU A 50 -2.74 -14.11 -22.17
N LYS A 51 -4.00 -13.88 -21.75
CA LYS A 51 -4.75 -12.66 -22.09
C LYS A 51 -3.99 -11.42 -21.63
N THR A 52 -3.62 -11.37 -20.36
CA THR A 52 -2.89 -10.25 -19.78
C THR A 52 -1.57 -10.00 -20.50
N TRP A 53 -0.81 -11.05 -20.86
CA TRP A 53 0.46 -10.89 -21.56
C TRP A 53 0.32 -10.30 -22.97
N PHE A 54 -0.72 -10.69 -23.71
CA PHE A 54 -0.98 -10.13 -25.04
C PHE A 54 -1.50 -8.69 -24.97
N GLU A 55 -2.31 -8.37 -23.95
CA GLU A 55 -2.79 -7.00 -23.69
C GLU A 55 -1.68 -6.08 -23.17
N THR A 56 -0.65 -6.64 -22.53
CA THR A 56 0.49 -5.89 -21.99
C THR A 56 1.43 -5.43 -23.12
N GLU A 57 1.81 -4.15 -23.04
CA GLU A 57 2.79 -3.54 -23.94
C GLU A 57 4.11 -4.31 -23.96
N HIS A 58 4.76 -4.35 -25.12
CA HIS A 58 5.98 -5.15 -25.31
C HIS A 58 7.08 -4.85 -24.28
N ILE A 59 7.23 -3.56 -23.93
CA ILE A 59 8.20 -3.07 -22.94
C ILE A 59 7.92 -3.57 -21.51
N ASP A 60 6.67 -3.93 -21.21
CA ASP A 60 6.21 -4.33 -19.88
C ASP A 60 6.06 -5.83 -19.70
N ARG A 61 6.02 -6.60 -20.78
CA ARG A 61 5.91 -8.07 -20.72
C ARG A 61 6.97 -8.73 -19.84
N GLY A 62 8.17 -8.16 -19.79
CA GLY A 62 9.24 -8.61 -18.91
C GLY A 62 8.93 -8.39 -17.42
N LEU A 63 8.34 -7.25 -17.07
CA LEU A 63 7.91 -6.94 -15.70
C LEU A 63 6.71 -7.79 -15.31
N LEU A 64 5.73 -7.93 -16.19
CA LEU A 64 4.57 -8.81 -15.98
C LEU A 64 4.98 -10.24 -15.63
N VAL A 65 5.92 -10.80 -16.39
CA VAL A 65 6.44 -12.15 -16.14
C VAL A 65 7.10 -12.26 -14.76
N LYS A 66 7.85 -11.25 -14.33
CA LYS A 66 8.49 -11.24 -13.01
C LYS A 66 7.44 -11.22 -11.90
N GLU A 67 6.43 -10.37 -12.01
CA GLU A 67 5.37 -10.26 -11.00
C GLU A 67 4.55 -11.55 -10.93
N TRP A 68 4.13 -12.09 -12.07
CA TRP A 68 3.43 -13.36 -12.11
C TRP A 68 4.27 -14.53 -11.59
N ALA A 69 5.58 -14.56 -11.83
CA ALA A 69 6.47 -15.58 -11.28
C ALA A 69 6.58 -15.51 -9.75
N LYS A 70 6.47 -14.31 -9.15
CA LYS A 70 6.41 -14.14 -7.68
C LYS A 70 5.06 -14.58 -7.07
N GLY A 71 4.04 -14.82 -7.90
CA GLY A 71 2.68 -15.12 -7.45
C GLY A 71 1.71 -13.95 -7.58
N ASN A 72 2.21 -12.74 -7.88
CA ASN A 72 1.39 -11.55 -8.04
C ASN A 72 0.60 -11.63 -9.36
N ARG A 73 -0.72 -11.80 -9.28
CA ARG A 73 -1.60 -11.96 -10.46
C ARG A 73 -2.06 -10.62 -11.02
N VAL A 74 -1.12 -9.69 -11.21
CA VAL A 74 -1.41 -8.32 -11.66
C VAL A 74 -2.06 -8.33 -13.05
N SER A 75 -3.06 -7.48 -13.23
CA SER A 75 -3.83 -7.31 -14.47
C SER A 75 -3.16 -6.37 -15.47
N ALA A 76 -2.32 -5.45 -15.00
CA ALA A 76 -1.55 -4.52 -15.82
C ALA A 76 -0.33 -4.01 -15.04
N ILE A 77 0.72 -3.62 -15.76
CA ILE A 77 1.84 -2.88 -15.17
C ILE A 77 1.45 -1.40 -15.11
N GLN A 78 1.51 -0.83 -13.90
CA GLN A 78 1.17 0.56 -13.68
C GLN A 78 2.36 1.45 -14.07
N ARG A 79 2.12 2.48 -14.88
CA ARG A 79 3.14 3.47 -15.27
C ARG A 79 2.71 4.87 -14.89
N THR A 80 3.69 5.72 -14.58
CA THR A 80 3.50 7.16 -14.42
C THR A 80 3.20 7.80 -15.79
N GLU A 81 2.73 9.06 -15.80
CA GLU A 81 2.50 9.80 -17.06
C GLU A 81 3.77 9.96 -17.91
N SER A 82 4.95 10.02 -17.27
CA SER A 82 6.26 10.06 -17.95
C SER A 82 6.71 8.70 -18.47
N GLY A 83 5.93 7.63 -18.25
CA GLY A 83 6.25 6.27 -18.63
C GLY A 83 7.21 5.55 -17.68
N ALA A 84 7.50 6.08 -16.49
CA ALA A 84 8.26 5.34 -15.49
C ALA A 84 7.39 4.23 -14.86
N ASN A 85 8.01 3.15 -14.33
CA ASN A 85 7.26 2.14 -13.59
C ASN A 85 6.72 2.76 -12.29
N ALA A 86 5.41 2.63 -12.06
CA ALA A 86 4.77 3.14 -10.85
C ALA A 86 4.91 2.19 -9.65
N GLY A 87 5.41 0.97 -9.84
CA GLY A 87 5.57 -0.03 -8.77
C GLY A 87 4.31 -0.89 -8.58
N GLY A 88 4.11 -1.36 -7.34
CA GLY A 88 2.96 -2.18 -6.92
C GLY A 88 3.26 -3.68 -6.86
N GLY A 89 4.53 -4.07 -7.00
CA GLY A 89 4.97 -5.46 -6.92
C GLY A 89 5.50 -5.87 -5.55
N ASN A 90 5.69 -4.89 -4.67
CA ASN A 90 6.17 -5.08 -3.31
C ASN A 90 5.00 -5.26 -2.33
N LYS A 91 5.26 -6.00 -1.24
CA LYS A 91 4.35 -6.00 -0.11
C LYS A 91 4.40 -4.64 0.57
N THR A 92 3.25 -4.19 1.07
CA THR A 92 3.12 -2.96 1.84
C THR A 92 2.34 -3.24 3.12
N ASP A 93 2.28 -2.25 4.01
CA ASP A 93 1.45 -2.23 5.23
C ASP A 93 -0.07 -2.32 4.99
N ARG A 94 -0.50 -2.44 3.73
CA ARG A 94 -1.89 -2.65 3.33
C ARG A 94 -2.26 -4.12 3.51
N ASN A 95 -3.56 -4.37 3.63
CA ASN A 95 -4.09 -5.74 3.59
C ASN A 95 -3.65 -6.42 2.27
N PRO A 96 -3.08 -7.66 2.30
CA PRO A 96 -2.65 -8.38 1.10
C PRO A 96 -3.73 -8.56 0.02
N ASP A 97 -5.01 -8.56 0.40
CA ASP A 97 -6.14 -8.69 -0.53
C ASP A 97 -6.55 -7.35 -1.16
N TYR A 98 -5.94 -6.24 -0.73
CA TYR A 98 -6.22 -4.91 -1.28
C TYR A 98 -5.41 -4.68 -2.56
N GLU A 99 -6.10 -4.63 -3.69
CA GLU A 99 -5.48 -4.27 -4.97
C GLU A 99 -5.09 -2.79 -4.99
N HIS A 100 -3.78 -2.52 -4.88
CA HIS A 100 -3.25 -1.16 -4.89
C HIS A 100 -2.84 -0.72 -6.31
N THR A 101 -3.64 0.18 -6.88
CA THR A 101 -3.40 0.84 -8.17
C THR A 101 -3.32 2.36 -8.00
N LEU A 102 -2.94 3.08 -9.06
CA LEU A 102 -2.93 4.55 -9.03
C LEU A 102 -4.32 5.13 -8.69
N ASP A 103 -5.41 4.48 -9.10
CA ASP A 103 -6.77 4.94 -8.78
C ASP A 103 -7.12 4.74 -7.29
N THR A 104 -6.65 3.66 -6.69
CA THR A 104 -6.79 3.46 -5.24
C THR A 104 -5.86 4.36 -4.42
N LEU A 105 -4.68 4.68 -4.97
CA LEU A 105 -3.76 5.67 -4.42
C LEU A 105 -4.41 7.05 -4.34
N ASP A 106 -5.16 7.48 -5.36
CA ASP A 106 -5.88 8.76 -5.31
C ASP A 106 -6.85 8.83 -4.12
N VAL A 107 -7.53 7.73 -3.81
CA VAL A 107 -8.42 7.69 -2.65
C VAL A 107 -7.62 7.81 -1.35
N GLU A 108 -6.47 7.14 -1.25
CA GLU A 108 -5.57 7.25 -0.10
C GLU A 108 -5.00 8.66 0.08
N ILE A 109 -4.57 9.31 -1.00
CA ILE A 109 -4.11 10.70 -1.00
C ILE A 109 -5.24 11.61 -0.53
N ALA A 110 -6.46 11.45 -1.08
CA ALA A 110 -7.62 12.25 -0.67
C ALA A 110 -7.93 12.07 0.82
N MET A 111 -7.87 10.84 1.35
CA MET A 111 -8.05 10.56 2.77
C MET A 111 -6.97 11.24 3.63
N ALA A 112 -5.70 11.22 3.19
CA ALA A 112 -4.60 11.85 3.90
C ALA A 112 -4.74 13.39 4.00
N THR A 113 -5.40 14.04 3.03
CA THR A 113 -5.68 15.48 3.06
C THR A 113 -6.79 15.90 4.03
N LEU A 114 -7.54 14.95 4.60
CA LEU A 114 -8.59 15.27 5.57
C LEU A 114 -7.97 15.68 6.92
N PRO A 115 -8.54 16.70 7.59
CA PRO A 115 -7.97 17.26 8.82
C PRO A 115 -8.15 16.36 10.05
N MET A 116 -8.98 15.31 9.95
CA MET A 116 -9.30 14.41 11.05
C MET A 116 -8.36 13.21 11.11
N ASP A 117 -8.09 12.75 12.32
CA ASP A 117 -7.28 11.56 12.58
C ASP A 117 -8.18 10.32 12.59
N PHE A 118 -7.65 9.18 12.13
CA PHE A 118 -8.38 7.91 12.07
C PHE A 118 -7.40 6.74 11.89
N ASN A 119 -7.92 5.52 12.06
CA ASN A 119 -7.17 4.31 11.81
C ASN A 119 -6.92 4.18 10.30
N ILE A 120 -5.68 4.37 9.85
CA ILE A 120 -5.32 4.26 8.44
C ILE A 120 -5.42 2.84 7.87
N TYR A 121 -5.57 1.81 8.72
CA TYR A 121 -5.78 0.42 8.32
C TYR A 121 -7.26 0.00 8.33
N GLU A 122 -8.09 0.72 9.08
CA GLU A 122 -9.53 0.48 9.19
C GLU A 122 -10.30 1.73 8.81
N LEU A 123 -10.43 1.91 7.49
CA LEU A 123 -10.93 3.14 6.91
C LEU A 123 -12.42 3.34 7.23
N PRO A 124 -12.80 4.39 7.99
CA PRO A 124 -14.21 4.64 8.28
C PRO A 124 -15.00 4.88 7.00
N GLY A 125 -16.19 4.29 6.87
CA GLY A 125 -16.99 4.41 5.65
C GLY A 125 -17.36 5.86 5.27
N SER A 126 -17.50 6.75 6.25
CA SER A 126 -17.70 8.19 6.03
C SER A 126 -16.46 8.87 5.41
N VAL A 127 -15.27 8.57 5.92
CA VAL A 127 -13.98 9.04 5.42
C VAL A 127 -13.78 8.58 3.97
N TYR A 128 -13.99 7.30 3.70
CA TYR A 128 -13.86 6.74 2.35
C TYR A 128 -14.83 7.38 1.34
N ARG A 129 -16.10 7.59 1.73
CA ARG A 129 -17.07 8.30 0.87
C ARG A 129 -16.64 9.73 0.58
N ARG A 130 -16.18 10.47 1.60
CA ARG A 130 -15.72 11.84 1.41
C ARG A 130 -14.49 11.91 0.51
N ALA A 131 -13.54 10.99 0.68
CA ALA A 131 -12.36 10.91 -0.18
C ALA A 131 -12.74 10.66 -1.65
N LYS A 132 -13.69 9.77 -1.93
CA LYS A 132 -14.21 9.57 -3.29
C LYS A 132 -14.83 10.83 -3.91
N GLU A 133 -15.52 11.64 -3.11
CA GLU A 133 -16.05 12.93 -3.58
C GLU A 133 -14.93 13.92 -3.91
N ILE A 134 -13.91 13.99 -3.05
CA ILE A 134 -12.71 14.82 -3.26
C ILE A 134 -12.01 14.43 -4.57
N VAL A 135 -11.80 13.13 -4.81
CA VAL A 135 -11.22 12.61 -6.05
C VAL A 135 -12.07 13.02 -7.25
N LYS A 136 -13.38 12.77 -7.18
CA LYS A 136 -14.32 13.08 -8.27
C LYS A 136 -14.36 14.58 -8.61
N LYS A 137 -14.35 15.44 -7.60
CA LYS A 137 -14.40 16.91 -7.75
C LYS A 137 -13.02 17.54 -7.97
N LYS A 138 -11.94 16.75 -7.86
CA LYS A 138 -10.54 17.21 -7.87
C LYS A 138 -10.34 18.38 -6.90
N GLU A 139 -10.82 18.23 -5.68
CA GLU A 139 -10.71 19.29 -4.66
C GLU A 139 -9.22 19.52 -4.30
N SER A 140 -8.88 20.75 -3.92
CA SER A 140 -7.54 21.08 -3.41
C SER A 140 -7.51 20.85 -1.90
N PRO A 141 -6.41 20.33 -1.31
CA PRO A 141 -5.09 20.12 -1.93
C PRO A 141 -4.89 18.77 -2.63
N PHE A 142 -5.91 17.91 -2.68
CA PHE A 142 -5.79 16.56 -3.25
C PHE A 142 -5.27 16.57 -4.70
N LYS A 143 -5.81 17.43 -5.58
CA LYS A 143 -5.43 17.41 -7.00
C LYS A 143 -3.93 17.71 -7.21
N GLU A 144 -3.34 18.59 -6.41
CA GLU A 144 -1.92 18.91 -6.47
C GLU A 144 -1.05 17.74 -5.97
N TRP A 145 -1.43 17.13 -4.85
CA TRP A 145 -0.75 15.96 -4.31
C TRP A 145 -0.86 14.73 -5.21
N SER A 146 -2.04 14.44 -5.76
CA SER A 146 -2.26 13.34 -6.71
C SER A 146 -1.38 13.51 -7.95
N ALA A 147 -1.36 14.70 -8.55
CA ALA A 147 -0.51 14.95 -9.72
C ALA A 147 0.98 14.71 -9.41
N ALA A 148 1.47 15.20 -8.27
CA ALA A 148 2.88 15.05 -7.90
C ALA A 148 3.24 13.59 -7.54
N LEU A 149 2.41 12.91 -6.74
CA LEU A 149 2.67 11.53 -6.32
C LEU A 149 2.51 10.54 -7.47
N ARG A 150 1.55 10.71 -8.38
CA ARG A 150 1.42 9.87 -9.58
C ARG A 150 2.59 10.02 -10.55
N ALA A 151 3.33 11.13 -10.48
CA ALA A 151 4.54 11.34 -11.26
C ALA A 151 5.78 10.67 -10.63
N THR A 152 5.71 10.25 -9.37
CA THR A 152 6.82 9.63 -8.64
C THR A 152 7.00 8.16 -9.08
N PRO A 153 8.19 7.77 -9.59
CA PRO A 153 8.49 6.37 -9.89
C PRO A 153 8.38 5.49 -8.63
N GLY A 154 7.83 4.29 -8.77
CA GLY A 154 7.66 3.36 -7.66
C GLY A 154 6.65 3.80 -6.58
N ILE A 155 5.82 4.81 -6.83
CA ILE A 155 4.89 5.35 -5.82
C ILE A 155 3.99 4.27 -5.18
N LEU A 156 3.60 3.25 -5.93
CA LEU A 156 2.73 2.16 -5.45
C LEU A 156 3.47 1.15 -4.57
N ASP A 157 4.79 1.21 -4.49
CA ASP A 157 5.57 0.36 -3.59
C ASP A 157 5.66 0.94 -2.18
N TYR A 158 5.38 2.25 -1.99
CA TYR A 158 5.43 2.88 -0.67
C TYR A 158 4.25 2.48 0.21
N SER A 159 4.49 2.40 1.52
CA SER A 159 3.46 2.11 2.51
C SER A 159 2.39 3.22 2.54
N ARG A 160 1.17 2.85 2.96
CA ARG A 160 0.09 3.79 3.22
C ARG A 160 0.52 4.76 4.31
N ALA A 161 1.17 4.28 5.37
CA ALA A 161 1.69 5.11 6.45
C ALA A 161 2.66 6.18 5.94
N ALA A 162 3.63 5.83 5.09
CA ALA A 162 4.60 6.79 4.54
C ALA A 162 3.93 7.87 3.69
N ILE A 163 2.96 7.49 2.84
CA ILE A 163 2.20 8.45 2.02
C ILE A 163 1.38 9.40 2.91
N PHE A 164 0.71 8.88 3.93
CA PHE A 164 -0.05 9.69 4.88
C PHE A 164 0.85 10.63 5.68
N ALA A 165 1.96 10.12 6.22
CA ALA A 165 2.95 10.88 6.97
C ALA A 165 3.52 12.02 6.15
N LEU A 166 3.89 11.76 4.89
CA LEU A 166 4.38 12.76 3.95
C LEU A 166 3.38 13.92 3.77
N ILE A 167 2.12 13.61 3.48
CA ILE A 167 1.09 14.63 3.24
C ILE A 167 0.78 15.41 4.52
N ARG A 168 0.65 14.72 5.66
CA ARG A 168 0.25 15.32 6.95
C ARG A 168 1.37 16.09 7.65
N SER A 169 2.62 15.84 7.27
CA SER A 169 3.81 16.55 7.79
C SER A 169 4.19 17.76 6.93
N ALA A 170 3.61 17.91 5.75
CA ALA A 170 3.90 19.04 4.87
C ALA A 170 3.33 20.34 5.45
N HIS A 171 4.00 21.46 5.15
CA HIS A 171 3.47 22.78 5.47
C HIS A 171 2.12 23.01 4.76
N PRO A 172 1.09 23.62 5.40
CA PRO A 172 -0.25 23.72 4.83
C PRO A 172 -0.31 24.37 3.45
N GLU A 173 0.56 25.33 3.15
CA GLU A 173 0.57 26.03 1.86
C GLU A 173 1.44 25.36 0.79
N PHE A 174 2.08 24.23 1.09
CA PHE A 174 3.17 23.75 0.25
C PHE A 174 2.72 23.26 -1.13
N TYR A 175 1.50 22.76 -1.20
CA TYR A 175 0.86 22.29 -2.42
C TYR A 175 0.66 23.41 -3.46
N HIS A 176 0.69 24.69 -3.07
CA HIS A 176 0.61 25.82 -4.00
C HIS A 176 1.84 25.96 -4.90
N TYR A 177 2.96 25.30 -4.58
CA TYR A 177 4.23 25.44 -5.27
C TYR A 177 4.72 24.10 -5.86
N PRO A 178 4.31 23.73 -7.09
CA PRO A 178 4.56 22.39 -7.66
C PRO A 178 6.03 21.95 -7.63
N GLY A 179 6.97 22.84 -7.98
CA GLY A 179 8.40 22.52 -7.96
C GLY A 179 8.95 22.26 -6.56
N ARG A 180 8.42 22.97 -5.54
CA ARG A 180 8.81 22.72 -4.15
C ARG A 180 8.14 21.47 -3.59
N LEU A 181 6.89 21.20 -3.99
CA LEU A 181 6.18 19.98 -3.63
C LEU A 181 6.94 18.74 -4.10
N GLN A 182 7.40 18.73 -5.36
CA GLN A 182 8.22 17.61 -5.86
C GLN A 182 9.55 17.48 -5.09
N GLY A 183 10.23 18.59 -4.83
CA GLY A 183 11.46 18.58 -4.04
C GLY A 183 11.25 18.02 -2.62
N TYR A 184 10.10 18.33 -2.01
CA TYR A 184 9.72 17.79 -0.72
C TYR A 184 9.43 16.29 -0.76
N ILE A 185 8.65 15.83 -1.75
CA ILE A 185 8.37 14.40 -1.96
C ILE A 185 9.70 13.64 -2.06
N ASN A 186 10.61 14.09 -2.93
CA ASN A 186 11.90 13.45 -3.13
C ASN A 186 12.79 13.43 -1.88
N ALA A 187 12.65 14.43 -0.99
CA ALA A 187 13.45 14.55 0.22
C ALA A 187 12.87 13.77 1.42
N ASN A 188 11.57 13.50 1.45
CA ASN A 188 10.88 12.98 2.64
C ASN A 188 10.21 11.61 2.41
N LEU A 189 9.95 11.21 1.16
CA LEU A 189 9.42 9.88 0.84
C LEU A 189 10.59 8.88 0.68
N THR A 190 11.30 8.63 1.78
CA THR A 190 12.56 7.86 1.81
C THR A 190 12.44 6.51 2.50
N GLU A 191 11.21 6.02 2.70
CA GLU A 191 10.95 4.71 3.31
C GLU A 191 11.64 3.58 2.52
N THR A 192 12.19 2.60 3.25
CA THR A 192 12.84 1.41 2.68
C THR A 192 12.17 0.09 3.06
N ASP A 193 11.47 0.03 4.19
CA ASP A 193 10.61 -1.10 4.57
C ASP A 193 9.16 -0.67 4.40
N HIS A 194 8.53 -1.20 3.35
CA HIS A 194 7.16 -0.83 2.99
C HIS A 194 6.11 -1.69 3.69
N GLU A 195 6.49 -2.88 4.20
CA GLU A 195 5.59 -3.84 4.87
C GLU A 195 5.43 -3.48 6.35
N ASN A 196 6.48 -2.94 6.99
CA ASN A 196 6.50 -2.61 8.41
C ASN A 196 6.92 -1.14 8.65
N PRO A 197 5.98 -0.17 8.52
CA PRO A 197 6.26 1.23 8.78
C PRO A 197 6.71 1.46 10.23
N THR A 198 7.57 2.45 10.45
CA THR A 198 8.04 2.76 11.80
C THR A 198 6.97 3.47 12.63
N GLU A 199 7.10 3.43 13.95
CA GLU A 199 6.20 4.15 14.87
C GLU A 199 6.21 5.65 14.61
N GLU A 200 7.36 6.22 14.21
CA GLU A 200 7.43 7.63 13.81
C GLU A 200 6.59 7.90 12.56
N ALA A 201 6.62 7.00 11.56
CA ALA A 201 5.80 7.13 10.37
C ALA A 201 4.31 7.01 10.70
N LEU A 202 3.91 6.07 11.56
CA LEU A 202 2.53 5.92 12.02
C LEU A 202 2.04 7.15 12.80
N THR A 203 2.89 7.70 13.67
CA THR A 203 2.61 8.93 14.43
C THR A 203 2.46 10.12 13.49
N ALA A 204 3.38 10.31 12.55
CA ALA A 204 3.31 11.38 11.55
C ALA A 204 2.11 11.22 10.59
N ALA A 205 1.72 9.98 10.28
CA ALA A 205 0.51 9.64 9.56
C ALA A 205 -0.76 9.92 10.37
N ARG A 206 -0.64 10.24 11.67
CA ARG A 206 -1.74 10.39 12.63
C ARG A 206 -2.67 9.17 12.60
N HIS A 207 -2.06 7.99 12.58
CA HIS A 207 -2.75 6.73 12.75
C HIS A 207 -3.32 6.67 14.17
N THR A 208 -4.62 6.40 14.29
CA THR A 208 -5.24 6.09 15.57
C THR A 208 -5.38 4.56 15.66
N PRO A 209 -4.54 3.86 16.44
CA PRO A 209 -4.73 2.43 16.63
C PRO A 209 -6.10 2.17 17.25
N GLU A 210 -6.69 1.00 16.95
CA GLU A 210 -7.85 0.56 17.72
C GLU A 210 -7.46 0.58 19.20
N LYS A 211 -8.21 1.35 19.98
CA LYS A 211 -8.18 1.15 21.42
C LYS A 211 -8.84 -0.19 21.65
N ASP A 212 -8.08 -1.21 22.03
CA ASP A 212 -8.66 -2.47 22.46
C ASP A 212 -9.62 -2.15 23.62
N ALA A 213 -10.91 -2.18 23.34
CA ALA A 213 -11.94 -1.86 24.32
C ALA A 213 -11.85 -2.80 25.53
N VAL A 214 -11.32 -4.01 25.35
CA VAL A 214 -11.07 -4.98 26.42
C VAL A 214 -9.85 -4.56 27.24
N GLU A 215 -8.77 -4.12 26.61
CA GLU A 215 -7.60 -3.58 27.32
C GLU A 215 -7.95 -2.30 28.08
N GLU A 216 -8.71 -1.38 27.48
CA GLU A 216 -9.13 -0.14 28.12
C GLU A 216 -10.12 -0.43 29.28
N ALA A 217 -11.05 -1.38 29.10
CA ALA A 217 -11.90 -1.86 30.19
C ALA A 217 -11.08 -2.56 31.29
N ASN A 218 -10.06 -3.35 30.95
CA ASN A 218 -9.19 -4.00 31.91
C ASN A 218 -8.34 -2.99 32.69
N ARG A 219 -7.82 -1.96 32.03
CA ARG A 219 -7.11 -0.83 32.67
C ARG A 219 -8.02 -0.04 33.60
N GLN A 220 -9.27 0.20 33.20
CA GLN A 220 -10.26 0.83 34.07
C GLN A 220 -10.64 -0.06 35.26
N LEU A 221 -10.79 -1.37 35.06
CA LEU A 221 -11.03 -2.34 36.13
C LEU A 221 -9.86 -2.44 37.10
N ALA A 222 -8.62 -2.43 36.62
CA ALA A 222 -7.41 -2.42 37.44
C ALA A 222 -7.34 -1.15 38.30
N ALA A 223 -7.58 0.02 37.71
CA ALA A 223 -7.68 1.27 38.45
C ALA A 223 -8.81 1.24 39.51
N ALA A 224 -9.98 0.69 39.16
CA ALA A 224 -11.11 0.52 40.08
C ALA A 224 -10.83 -0.49 41.21
N ARG A 225 -9.98 -1.49 40.97
CA ARG A 225 -9.49 -2.46 41.98
C ARG A 225 -8.38 -1.88 42.87
N GLY A 226 -7.95 -0.65 42.62
CA GLY A 226 -6.93 0.03 43.41
C GLY A 226 -5.51 -0.26 42.95
N GLU A 227 -5.30 -0.68 41.71
CA GLU A 227 -3.98 -0.78 41.09
C GLU A 227 -3.60 0.53 40.39
N TYR A 228 -2.31 0.86 40.38
CA TYR A 228 -1.85 2.07 39.71
C TYR A 228 -1.83 1.84 38.19
N VAL A 229 -2.57 2.66 37.45
CA VAL A 229 -2.61 2.62 35.99
C VAL A 229 -2.21 3.98 35.46
N GLU A 230 -1.08 4.02 34.75
CA GLU A 230 -0.53 5.24 34.16
C GLU A 230 -1.57 5.90 33.23
N GLY A 231 -1.80 7.20 33.42
CA GLY A 231 -2.80 7.97 32.67
C GLY A 231 -4.25 7.87 33.17
N ILE A 232 -4.57 7.01 34.16
CA ILE A 232 -5.90 6.90 34.79
C ILE A 232 -5.83 7.21 36.29
N SER A 233 -4.85 6.66 36.99
CA SER A 233 -4.66 6.86 38.43
C SER A 233 -3.97 8.19 38.71
N ASP A 234 -4.42 8.93 39.74
CA ASP A 234 -3.76 10.16 40.18
C ASP A 234 -2.38 9.82 40.78
N PRO A 235 -1.27 10.29 40.17
CA PRO A 235 0.09 10.02 40.64
C PRO A 235 0.42 10.67 42.00
N ASN A 236 -0.40 11.62 42.46
CA ASN A 236 -0.24 12.31 43.73
C ASN A 236 -1.19 11.81 44.82
N ASP A 237 -2.02 10.79 44.54
CA ASP A 237 -2.90 10.19 45.54
C ASP A 237 -2.06 9.54 46.66
N PRO A 238 -2.28 9.92 47.94
CA PRO A 238 -1.51 9.43 49.09
C PRO A 238 -1.56 7.91 49.29
N LYS A 239 -2.52 7.20 48.68
CA LYS A 239 -2.64 5.74 48.77
C LYS A 239 -1.54 4.98 48.02
N TRP A 240 -0.81 5.63 47.11
CA TRP A 240 0.27 5.01 46.36
C TRP A 240 1.59 5.10 47.14
N VAL A 241 2.17 3.94 47.47
CA VAL A 241 3.48 3.87 48.12
C VAL A 241 4.55 4.18 47.08
N LYS A 242 5.17 5.36 47.17
CA LYS A 242 6.35 5.69 46.37
C LYS A 242 7.54 4.91 46.93
N THR A 243 7.89 3.79 46.30
CA THR A 243 9.16 3.10 46.57
C THR A 243 10.29 4.01 46.10
N GLY A 244 10.83 4.80 47.02
CA GLY A 244 12.07 5.53 46.79
C GLY A 244 13.19 4.53 46.59
N THR A 245 13.71 4.44 45.36
CA THR A 245 14.96 3.73 45.08
C THR A 245 16.08 4.52 45.74
N SER A 246 16.38 4.24 47.00
CA SER A 246 17.65 4.62 47.61
C SER A 246 18.74 3.78 46.95
N GLN A 247 19.38 4.31 45.93
CA GLN A 247 20.71 3.83 45.54
C GLN A 247 21.65 4.09 46.74
N PRO A 248 22.34 3.07 47.28
CA PRO A 248 23.42 3.30 48.21
C PRO A 248 24.62 3.83 47.42
N THR A 249 25.00 5.06 47.70
CA THR A 249 26.26 5.64 47.24
C THR A 249 27.41 4.95 47.98
N THR A 250 28.20 4.16 47.27
CA THR A 250 29.64 3.99 47.55
C THR A 250 30.36 3.67 46.26
#